data_AF-A0A349SG64-F1
#
_entry.id   AF-A0A349SG64-F1
#
_cell.length_a   1.000
_cell.length_b   1.000
_cell.length_c   1.000
_cell.angle_alpha   90.00
_cell.angle_beta   90.00
_cell.angle_gamma   90.00
#
_symmetry.space_group_name_H-M   'P 1'
#
loop_
_entity.id
_entity.type
_entity.pdbx_description
1 polymer ?
#
loop_
_entity_poly.entity_id
_entity_poly.type
_entity_poly.pdbx_seq_one_letter_code
_entity_poly.pdbx_strand_id
1 'polypeptide(L)'
;LTTMVAHHLPTEWSLPLLMLALPFAMQLMVLAYLDTLLTSLVVDRKYQFMHQTSETTRPNKELAAQGVANASVALFGGIPGAQATIRSVLILNEGATMRIAGIMVGVFVLIEMLLFQDWIGLIPQAVFSGVL
;
A
#
# COMPACT_ATOMS: atom_id res chain seq x y z
N LEU A 1 0.49 17.14 14.32
CA LEU A 1 1.51 16.69 13.35
C LEU A 1 2.88 16.51 13.99
N THR A 2 3.45 17.54 14.62
CA THR A 2 4.76 17.46 15.31
C THR A 2 4.81 16.44 16.45
N THR A 3 3.73 16.25 17.20
CA THR A 3 3.65 15.25 18.29
C THR A 3 3.45 13.80 17.81
N MET A 4 2.82 13.60 16.65
CA MET A 4 2.57 12.28 16.06
C MET A 4 3.88 11.67 15.52
N VAL A 5 4.67 12.46 14.78
CA VAL A 5 5.95 11.99 14.22
C VAL A 5 6.99 11.79 15.32
N ALA A 6 7.06 12.69 16.30
CA ALA A 6 8.04 12.61 17.38
C ALA A 6 7.88 11.35 18.24
N HIS A 7 6.67 10.81 18.37
CA HIS A 7 6.40 9.63 19.20
C HIS A 7 6.70 8.29 18.49
N HIS A 8 6.73 8.30 17.15
CA HIS A 8 7.03 7.13 16.32
C HIS A 8 8.49 7.06 15.85
N LEU A 9 9.27 8.11 16.08
CA LEU A 9 10.72 8.07 15.87
C LEU A 9 11.36 7.13 16.90
N PRO A 10 12.31 6.29 16.51
CA PRO A 10 13.00 5.39 17.42
C PRO A 10 13.78 6.22 18.47
N THR A 11 13.27 6.23 19.69
CA THR A 11 13.91 6.93 20.83
C THR A 11 15.12 6.16 21.36
N GLU A 12 15.13 4.83 21.18
CA GLU A 12 16.21 3.95 21.62
C GLU A 12 16.85 3.22 20.43
N TRP A 13 18.04 3.68 20.04
CA TRP A 13 18.85 3.03 19.02
C TRP A 13 19.59 1.83 19.65
N SER A 14 18.91 0.68 19.66
CA SER A 14 19.45 -0.58 20.17
C SER A 14 19.88 -1.50 19.02
N LEU A 15 21.18 -1.77 18.90
CA LEU A 15 21.71 -2.73 17.92
C LEU A 15 21.08 -4.13 18.07
N PRO A 16 20.83 -4.65 19.29
CA PRO A 16 20.05 -5.88 19.48
C PRO A 16 18.65 -5.83 18.83
N LEU A 17 17.94 -4.71 18.95
CA LEU A 17 16.60 -4.56 18.39
C LEU A 17 16.63 -4.54 16.86
N LEU A 18 17.64 -3.91 16.27
CA LEU A 18 17.85 -3.94 14.82
C LEU A 18 18.14 -5.36 14.31
N MET A 19 19.00 -6.11 14.99
CA MET A 19 19.30 -7.50 14.65
C MET A 19 18.07 -8.41 14.78
N LEU A 20 17.20 -8.15 15.75
CA LEU A 20 15.93 -8.84 15.92
C LEU A 20 14.93 -8.51 14.79
N ALA A 21 14.85 -7.24 14.39
CA ALA A 21 13.89 -6.77 13.38
C ALA A 21 14.27 -7.14 11.94
N LEU A 22 15.58 -7.25 11.64
CA LEU A 22 16.10 -7.54 10.31
C LEU A 22 15.47 -8.76 9.61
N PRO A 23 15.36 -9.96 10.23
CA PRO A 23 14.74 -11.10 9.57
C PRO A 23 13.26 -10.86 9.22
N PHE A 24 12.49 -10.20 10.09
CA PHE A 24 11.10 -9.86 9.81
C PHE A 24 10.98 -8.83 8.68
N ALA A 25 11.85 -7.82 8.67
CA ALA A 25 11.92 -6.84 7.60
C ALA A 25 12.23 -7.51 6.26
N MET A 26 13.16 -8.47 6.22
CA MET A 26 13.46 -9.23 4.99
C MET A 26 12.27 -10.09 4.53
N GLN A 27 11.57 -10.76 5.45
CA GLN A 27 10.37 -11.54 5.11
C GLN A 27 9.28 -10.66 4.50
N LEU A 28 8.98 -9.52 5.12
CA LEU A 28 7.99 -8.56 4.61
C LEU A 28 8.42 -7.95 3.28
N MET A 29 9.72 -7.65 3.11
CA MET A 29 10.25 -7.16 1.84
C MET A 29 10.02 -8.16 0.71
N VAL A 30 10.33 -9.44 0.92
CA VAL A 30 10.13 -10.48 -0.11
C VAL A 30 8.64 -10.65 -0.40
N LEU A 31 7.78 -10.70 0.63
CA LEU A 31 6.33 -10.80 0.46
C LEU A 31 5.79 -9.63 -0.37
N ALA A 32 6.15 -8.39 0.00
CA ALA A 32 5.68 -7.19 -0.67
C ALA A 32 6.23 -7.03 -2.09
N TYR A 33 7.45 -7.49 -2.35
CA TYR A 33 8.05 -7.57 -3.68
C TYR A 33 7.26 -8.52 -4.58
N LEU A 34 6.99 -9.74 -4.10
CA LEU A 34 6.26 -10.76 -4.86
C LEU A 34 4.83 -10.31 -5.14
N ASP A 35 4.13 -9.75 -4.14
CA ASP A 35 2.75 -9.30 -4.28
C ASP A 35 2.63 -8.15 -5.29
N THR A 36 3.56 -7.19 -5.27
CA THR A 36 3.61 -6.12 -6.28
C THR A 36 3.87 -6.67 -7.68
N LEU A 37 4.77 -7.64 -7.85
CA LEU A 37 5.04 -8.22 -9.16
C LEU A 37 3.86 -9.04 -9.70
N LEU A 38 3.22 -9.85 -8.84
CA LEU A 38 2.04 -10.62 -9.21
C LEU A 38 0.87 -9.70 -9.53
N THR A 39 0.67 -8.65 -8.75
CA THR A 39 -0.35 -7.63 -9.01
C THR A 39 -0.09 -6.93 -10.35
N SER A 40 1.14 -6.47 -10.60
CA SER A 40 1.51 -5.84 -11.87
C SER A 40 1.26 -6.77 -13.05
N LEU A 41 1.57 -8.07 -12.93
CA LEU A 41 1.29 -9.06 -13.97
C LEU A 41 -0.21 -9.21 -14.25
N VAL A 42 -1.05 -9.27 -13.21
CA VAL A 42 -2.51 -9.38 -13.36
C VAL A 42 -3.10 -8.12 -13.99
N VAL A 43 -2.65 -6.95 -13.53
CA VAL A 43 -3.07 -5.63 -14.04
C VAL A 43 -2.64 -5.46 -15.50
N ASP A 44 -1.40 -5.79 -15.84
CA ASP A 44 -0.87 -5.73 -17.21
C ASP A 44 -1.69 -6.60 -18.16
N ARG A 45 -1.91 -7.88 -17.81
CA ARG A 45 -2.71 -8.80 -18.64
C ARG A 45 -4.11 -8.26 -18.89
N LYS A 46 -4.74 -7.71 -17.86
CA LYS A 46 -6.07 -7.12 -17.97
C LYS A 46 -6.07 -5.87 -18.86
N TYR A 47 -5.12 -4.97 -18.65
CA TYR A 47 -5.01 -3.74 -19.41
C TYR A 47 -4.78 -4.03 -20.90
N GLN A 48 -3.88 -4.97 -21.21
CA GLN A 48 -3.60 -5.43 -22.57
C GLN A 48 -4.85 -6.02 -23.24
N PHE A 49 -5.62 -6.83 -22.51
CA PHE A 49 -6.89 -7.38 -23.01
C PHE A 49 -7.92 -6.29 -23.31
N MET A 50 -8.05 -5.28 -22.43
CA MET A 50 -9.04 -4.20 -22.59
C MET A 50 -8.68 -3.18 -23.68
N HIS A 51 -7.40 -2.90 -23.90
CA HIS A 51 -6.93 -1.81 -24.78
C HIS A 51 -6.21 -2.29 -26.03
N GLN A 52 -6.12 -3.62 -26.25
CA GLN A 52 -5.43 -4.23 -27.40
C GLN A 52 -4.00 -3.69 -27.60
N THR A 53 -3.29 -3.49 -26.50
CA THR A 53 -1.93 -2.93 -26.46
C THR A 53 -0.95 -3.92 -25.87
N SER A 54 0.35 -3.69 -26.06
CA SER A 54 1.44 -4.47 -25.46
C SER A 54 2.17 -3.69 -24.36
N GLU A 55 1.56 -2.62 -23.85
CA GLU A 55 2.09 -1.90 -22.69
C GLU A 55 2.17 -2.81 -21.47
N THR A 56 3.28 -2.69 -20.74
CA THR A 56 3.57 -3.44 -19.52
C THR A 56 4.13 -2.50 -18.47
N THR A 57 3.88 -2.85 -17.21
CA THR A 57 4.47 -2.18 -16.07
C THR A 57 5.99 -2.35 -16.10
N ARG A 58 6.72 -1.31 -15.71
CA ARG A 58 8.19 -1.35 -15.56
C ARG A 58 8.54 -1.77 -14.14
N PRO A 59 8.88 -3.05 -13.87
CA PRO A 59 8.89 -3.57 -12.50
C PRO A 59 9.92 -2.89 -11.61
N ASN A 60 11.13 -2.63 -12.12
CA ASN A 60 12.18 -1.95 -11.37
C ASN A 60 11.77 -0.53 -10.93
N LYS A 61 10.99 0.17 -11.76
CA LYS A 61 10.51 1.52 -11.44
C LYS A 61 9.42 1.48 -10.38
N GLU A 62 8.52 0.50 -10.48
CA GLU A 62 7.43 0.30 -9.52
C GLU A 62 7.99 -0.09 -8.13
N LEU A 63 8.92 -1.06 -8.10
CA LEU A 63 9.54 -1.52 -6.86
C LEU A 63 10.40 -0.44 -6.19
N ALA A 64 11.12 0.37 -6.96
CA ALA A 64 11.85 1.51 -6.42
C ALA A 64 10.89 2.53 -5.82
N ALA A 65 9.77 2.83 -6.49
CA ALA A 65 8.74 3.73 -5.97
C ALA A 65 8.10 3.17 -4.69
N GLN A 66 7.79 1.88 -4.64
CA GLN A 66 7.27 1.20 -3.44
C GLN A 66 8.25 1.26 -2.27
N GLY A 67 9.54 1.03 -2.52
CA GLY A 67 10.58 1.13 -1.49
C GLY A 67 10.66 2.54 -0.88
N VAL A 68 10.65 3.58 -1.73
CA VAL A 68 10.63 4.98 -1.28
C VAL A 68 9.33 5.30 -0.51
N ALA A 69 8.18 4.81 -1.00
CA ALA A 69 6.91 4.99 -0.32
C ALA A 69 6.89 4.33 1.06
N ASN A 70 7.32 3.07 1.17
CA ASN A 70 7.38 2.35 2.45
C ASN A 70 8.37 2.99 3.44
N ALA A 71 9.52 3.47 2.96
CA ALA A 71 10.46 4.22 3.81
C ALA A 71 9.83 5.53 4.32
N SER A 72 9.07 6.23 3.48
CA SER A 72 8.35 7.44 3.88
C SER A 72 7.26 7.14 4.91
N VAL A 73 6.49 6.07 4.71
CA VAL A 73 5.44 5.61 5.62
C VAL A 73 5.99 5.23 7.00
N ALA A 74 7.17 4.60 7.05
CA ALA A 74 7.83 4.24 8.30
C ALA A 74 8.14 5.46 9.18
N LEU A 75 8.45 6.63 8.60
CA LEU A 75 8.70 7.87 9.35
C LEU A 75 7.45 8.40 10.08
N PHE A 76 6.26 8.01 9.63
CA PHE A 76 4.99 8.36 10.25
C PHE A 76 4.43 7.25 11.16
N GLY A 77 5.21 6.19 11.42
CA GLY A 77 4.75 5.02 12.19
C GLY A 77 3.77 4.13 11.43
N GLY A 78 3.70 4.25 10.10
CA GLY A 78 2.81 3.44 9.29
C GLY A 78 3.36 2.04 9.00
N ILE A 79 2.49 1.16 8.49
CA ILE A 79 2.78 -0.24 8.21
C ILE A 79 3.24 -0.37 6.74
N PRO A 80 4.27 -1.19 6.44
CA PRO A 80 4.70 -1.42 5.06
C PRO A 80 3.59 -2.03 4.20
N GLY A 81 3.49 -1.58 2.94
CA GLY A 81 2.48 -2.02 1.99
C GLY A 81 3.04 -2.52 0.66
N ALA A 82 2.14 -3.12 -0.12
CA ALA A 82 2.38 -3.59 -1.48
C ALA A 82 1.25 -3.14 -2.42
N GLN A 83 1.37 -3.46 -3.70
CA GLN A 83 0.34 -3.17 -4.68
C GLN A 83 -0.92 -4.03 -4.41
N ALA A 84 -2.11 -3.44 -4.48
CA ALA A 84 -3.35 -4.14 -4.17
C ALA A 84 -4.06 -4.63 -5.45
N THR A 85 -4.03 -5.94 -5.72
CA THR A 85 -4.62 -6.52 -6.94
C THR A 85 -6.09 -6.15 -7.14
N ILE A 86 -6.95 -6.42 -6.16
CA ILE A 86 -8.40 -6.21 -6.28
C ILE A 86 -8.71 -4.74 -6.64
N ARG A 87 -8.08 -3.81 -5.93
CA ARG A 87 -8.27 -2.37 -6.15
C ARG A 87 -7.79 -1.93 -7.52
N SER A 88 -6.59 -2.35 -7.94
CA SER A 88 -6.04 -1.98 -9.25
C SER A 88 -6.91 -2.53 -10.40
N VAL A 89 -7.40 -3.76 -10.26
CA VAL A 89 -8.30 -4.41 -11.22
C VAL A 89 -9.66 -3.71 -11.26
N LEU A 90 -10.19 -3.25 -10.12
CA LEU A 90 -11.42 -2.48 -10.04
C LEU A 90 -11.29 -1.11 -10.73
N ILE A 91 -10.23 -0.36 -10.43
CA ILE A 91 -9.96 0.94 -11.07
C ILE A 91 -9.96 0.81 -12.60
N LEU A 92 -9.34 -0.25 -13.14
CA LEU A 92 -9.37 -0.54 -14.56
C LEU A 92 -10.76 -0.91 -15.09
N ASN A 93 -11.56 -1.65 -14.33
CA ASN A 93 -12.95 -1.97 -14.71
C ASN A 93 -13.80 -0.71 -14.83
N GLU A 94 -13.59 0.26 -13.95
CA GLU A 94 -14.25 1.57 -14.00
C GLU A 94 -13.69 2.49 -15.11
N GLY A 95 -12.81 1.97 -15.98
CA GLY A 95 -12.24 2.68 -17.12
C GLY A 95 -11.16 3.71 -16.75
N ALA A 96 -10.73 3.77 -15.49
CA ALA A 96 -9.72 4.71 -15.05
C ALA A 96 -8.31 4.21 -15.36
N THR A 97 -7.58 4.93 -16.20
CA THR A 97 -6.21 4.60 -16.64
C THR A 97 -5.16 5.59 -16.16
N MET A 98 -5.58 6.69 -15.53
CA MET A 98 -4.70 7.77 -15.09
C MET A 98 -4.16 7.51 -13.67
N ARG A 99 -2.90 7.92 -13.43
CA ARG A 99 -2.24 7.80 -12.11
C ARG A 99 -3.01 8.49 -10.98
N ILE A 100 -3.77 9.54 -11.31
CA ILE A 100 -4.58 10.28 -10.34
C ILE A 100 -5.67 9.42 -9.70
N ALA A 101 -6.19 8.39 -10.39
CA ALA A 101 -7.19 7.50 -9.82
C ALA A 101 -6.67 6.80 -8.54
N GLY A 102 -5.42 6.31 -8.56
CA GLY A 102 -4.78 5.73 -7.38
C GLY A 102 -4.54 6.75 -6.26
N ILE A 103 -4.15 7.97 -6.61
CA ILE A 103 -3.97 9.06 -5.63
C ILE A 103 -5.30 9.40 -4.96
N MET A 104 -6.38 9.50 -5.74
CA MET A 104 -7.70 9.83 -5.22
C MET A 104 -8.18 8.78 -4.22
N VAL A 105 -7.90 7.49 -4.42
CA VAL A 105 -8.22 6.47 -3.41
C VAL A 105 -7.55 6.78 -2.06
N GLY A 106 -6.27 7.14 -2.05
CA GLY A 106 -5.57 7.53 -0.82
C GLY A 106 -6.14 8.79 -0.19
N VAL A 107 -6.50 9.79 -1.01
CA VAL A 107 -7.14 11.03 -0.56
C VAL A 107 -8.50 10.75 0.06
N PHE A 108 -9.33 9.89 -0.55
CA PHE A 108 -10.62 9.51 0.01
C PHE A 108 -10.46 8.79 1.35
N VAL A 109 -9.52 7.85 1.47
CA VAL A 109 -9.24 7.19 2.75
C VAL A 109 -8.83 8.20 3.82
N LEU A 110 -7.99 9.19 3.48
CA LEU A 110 -7.62 10.25 4.43
C LEU A 110 -8.83 11.10 4.85
N ILE A 111 -9.71 11.47 3.91
CA ILE A 111 -10.93 12.21 4.20
C ILE A 111 -11.87 11.39 5.09
N GLU A 112 -12.04 10.10 4.78
CA GLU A 112 -12.88 9.18 5.55
C GLU A 112 -12.39 9.07 7.00
N MET A 113 -11.09 8.90 7.20
CA MET A 113 -10.50 8.83 8.53
C MET A 113 -10.67 10.13 9.31
N LEU A 114 -10.62 11.30 8.67
CA LEU A 114 -10.74 12.59 9.34
C LEU A 114 -12.19 12.99 9.63
N LEU A 115 -13.13 12.67 8.74
CA LEU A 115 -14.53 13.11 8.85
C LEU A 115 -15.45 12.07 9.50
N PHE A 116 -15.18 10.78 9.29
CA PHE A 116 -16.08 9.69 9.68
C PHE A 116 -15.52 8.83 10.82
N GLN A 117 -14.46 9.28 11.52
CA GLN A 117 -13.81 8.53 12.59
C GLN A 117 -14.81 7.95 13.62
N ASP A 118 -15.75 8.77 14.10
CA ASP A 118 -16.74 8.37 15.11
C ASP A 118 -17.71 7.29 14.59
N TRP A 119 -18.04 7.34 13.30
CA TRP A 119 -18.95 6.39 12.66
C TRP A 119 -18.26 5.07 12.35
N ILE A 120 -17.01 5.14 11.88
CA ILE A 120 -16.18 3.96 11.60
C ILE A 120 -15.94 3.14 12.87
N GLY A 121 -15.80 3.82 14.02
CA GLY A 121 -15.67 3.16 15.33
C GLY A 121 -16.89 2.33 15.75
N LEU A 122 -18.05 2.51 15.11
CA LEU A 122 -19.27 1.75 15.39
C LEU A 122 -19.38 0.47 14.56
N ILE A 123 -18.52 0.28 13.56
CA ILE A 123 -18.57 -0.89 12.66
C ILE A 123 -18.16 -2.15 13.45
N PRO A 124 -19.05 -3.15 13.58
CA PRO A 124 -18.71 -4.39 14.29
C PRO A 124 -17.61 -5.16 13.59
N GLN A 125 -16.72 -5.79 14.37
CA GLN A 125 -15.65 -6.64 13.81
C GLN A 125 -16.17 -7.80 12.94
N ALA A 126 -17.39 -8.28 13.22
CA ALA A 126 -18.05 -9.31 12.42
C ALA A 126 -18.27 -8.87 10.95
N VAL A 127 -18.47 -7.57 10.68
CA VAL A 127 -18.63 -7.06 9.33
C VAL A 127 -17.32 -7.17 8.55
N PHE A 128 -16.18 -6.82 9.17
CA PHE A 128 -14.87 -6.98 8.56
C PHE A 128 -14.56 -8.46 8.25
N SER A 129 -14.95 -9.38 9.14
CA SER A 129 -14.79 -10.82 8.90
C SER A 129 -15.60 -11.36 7.71
N GLY A 130 -16.67 -10.67 7.30
CA GLY A 130 -17.46 -11.10 6.14
C GLY A 130 -16.94 -10.57 4.80
N VAL A 131 -16.10 -9.53 4.82
CA VAL A 131 -15.55 -8.87 3.62
C VAL A 131 -14.15 -9.40 3.27
N LEU A 132 -13.38 -9.83 4.27
CA LEU A 132 -12.05 -10.47 4.13
C LEU A 132 -12.17 -11.95 3.73
#